data_AF-A0A0K3AYJ1-F1
#
_entry.id   AF-A0A0K3AYJ1-F1
#
_cell.length_a   1.000
_cell.length_b   1.000
_cell.length_c   1.000
_cell.angle_alpha   90.00
_cell.angle_beta   90.00
_cell.angle_gamma   90.00
#
_symmetry.space_group_name_H-M   'P 1'
#
loop_
_entity.id
_entity.type
_entity.pdbx_description
1 polymer ?
#
loop_
_entity_poly.entity_id
_entity_poly.type
_entity_poly.pdbx_seq_one_letter_code
_entity_poly.pdbx_strand_id
1 'polypeptide(L)'
;MRESGCKPIGCHMDVGSLSCGYYQIKIGYYEDCGQPTKKAGETTEAAWKRCADDLNCATTCVENYYNRYKSQCNGLGMGACQIMSRNHNGGPRGCHNANTLAYWNGVKSCCGCS
;
A
#
# COMPACT_ATOMS: atom_id res chain seq x y z
N MET A 1 3.38 -2.06 12.71
CA MET A 1 2.79 -2.06 11.35
C MET A 1 1.29 -1.86 11.49
N ARG A 2 0.81 -0.64 11.19
CA ARG A 2 -0.49 -0.11 11.64
C ARG A 2 -1.73 -0.76 11.00
N GLU A 3 -1.59 -1.27 9.78
CA GLU A 3 -2.74 -1.76 9.00
C GLU A 3 -3.35 -3.06 9.54
N SER A 4 -2.51 -3.99 9.98
CA SER A 4 -2.96 -5.31 10.44
C SER A 4 -2.31 -5.77 11.74
N GLY A 5 -1.50 -4.93 12.37
CA GLY A 5 -0.64 -5.35 13.48
C GLY A 5 0.44 -6.35 13.03
N CYS A 6 0.88 -6.28 11.76
CA CYS A 6 1.85 -7.20 11.15
C CYS A 6 1.33 -8.65 11.02
N LYS A 7 0.04 -8.81 10.70
CA LYS A 7 -0.61 -10.12 10.47
C LYS A 7 -1.31 -10.16 9.11
N PRO A 8 -1.43 -11.34 8.46
CA PRO A 8 -2.28 -11.50 7.29
C PRO A 8 -3.71 -11.68 7.78
N ILE A 9 -4.50 -10.60 7.80
CA ILE A 9 -5.88 -10.63 8.29
C ILE A 9 -6.89 -11.05 7.22
N GLY A 10 -6.42 -11.41 6.02
CA GLY A 10 -7.29 -11.69 4.89
C GLY A 10 -7.96 -10.43 4.34
N CYS A 11 -9.08 -10.60 3.64
CA CYS A 11 -9.79 -9.50 2.99
C CYS A 11 -10.96 -9.01 3.82
N HIS A 12 -11.04 -7.69 4.01
CA HIS A 12 -12.13 -7.02 4.70
C HIS A 12 -12.75 -5.93 3.82
N MET A 13 -14.03 -5.67 4.03
CA MET A 13 -14.69 -4.55 3.37
C MET A 13 -14.18 -3.23 3.96
N ASP A 14 -13.68 -2.38 3.09
CA ASP A 14 -13.15 -1.05 3.38
C ASP A 14 -13.65 -0.04 2.33
N VAL A 15 -14.57 0.83 2.76
CA VAL A 15 -15.19 1.90 1.96
C VAL A 15 -15.60 1.42 0.56
N GLY A 16 -16.51 0.43 0.50
CA GLY A 16 -17.11 -0.03 -0.76
C GLY A 16 -16.25 -0.95 -1.63
N SER A 17 -15.06 -1.33 -1.16
CA SER A 17 -14.18 -2.30 -1.83
C SER A 17 -13.48 -3.21 -0.82
N LEU A 18 -12.96 -4.36 -1.26
CA LEU A 18 -12.14 -5.21 -0.39
C LEU A 18 -10.70 -4.70 -0.28
N SER A 19 -10.16 -4.72 0.93
CA SER A 19 -8.75 -4.49 1.26
C SER A 19 -8.19 -5.75 1.91
N CYS A 20 -7.01 -6.21 1.48
CA CYS A 20 -6.50 -7.53 1.88
C CYS A 20 -5.13 -7.49 2.59
N GLY A 21 -4.94 -8.42 3.52
CA GLY A 21 -3.65 -8.87 4.05
C GLY A 21 -2.87 -7.83 4.87
N TYR A 22 -1.54 -7.96 4.87
CA TYR A 22 -0.64 -7.23 5.78
C TYR A 22 -0.76 -5.71 5.69
N TYR A 23 -0.96 -5.20 4.48
CA TYR A 23 -1.03 -3.76 4.20
C TYR A 23 -2.41 -3.30 3.76
N GLN A 24 -3.45 -4.15 3.87
CA GLN A 24 -4.81 -3.81 3.43
C GLN A 24 -4.84 -3.30 1.97
N ILE A 25 -4.14 -4.02 1.08
CA ILE A 25 -3.98 -3.69 -0.34
C ILE A 25 -5.32 -3.90 -1.06
N LYS A 26 -5.77 -2.92 -1.84
CA LYS A 26 -6.93 -3.04 -2.75
C LYS A 26 -6.52 -3.60 -4.12
N ILE A 27 -7.45 -4.20 -4.87
CA ILE A 27 -7.13 -4.82 -6.17
C ILE A 27 -6.49 -3.83 -7.16
N GLY A 28 -7.00 -2.60 -7.27
CA GLY A 28 -6.41 -1.58 -8.16
C GLY A 28 -4.99 -1.16 -7.75
N TYR A 29 -4.67 -1.21 -6.45
CA TYR A 29 -3.31 -0.99 -5.98
C TYR A 29 -2.38 -2.12 -6.44
N TYR A 30 -2.85 -3.37 -6.35
CA TYR A 30 -2.11 -4.54 -6.80
C TYR A 30 -1.86 -4.55 -8.31
N GLU A 31 -2.85 -4.15 -9.10
CA GLU A 31 -2.69 -3.94 -10.54
C GLU A 31 -1.60 -2.91 -10.83
N ASP A 32 -1.62 -1.80 -10.12
CA ASP A 32 -0.67 -0.72 -10.32
C ASP A 32 0.76 -1.02 -9.86
N CYS A 33 0.92 -1.88 -8.85
CA CYS A 33 2.23 -2.32 -8.39
C CYS A 33 2.87 -3.41 -9.28
N GLY A 34 2.25 -3.72 -10.42
CA GLY A 34 2.77 -4.66 -11.42
C GLY A 34 2.41 -6.12 -11.16
N GLN A 35 1.43 -6.38 -10.29
CA GLN A 35 0.91 -7.72 -10.00
C GLN A 35 1.99 -8.76 -9.64
N PRO A 36 2.85 -8.48 -8.64
CA PRO A 36 3.98 -9.35 -8.30
C PRO A 36 3.52 -10.76 -7.94
N THR A 37 4.30 -11.76 -8.37
CA THR A 37 4.04 -13.20 -8.17
C THR A 37 2.79 -13.76 -8.86
N LYS A 38 2.09 -12.97 -9.69
CA LYS A 38 0.98 -13.47 -10.51
C LYS A 38 1.47 -14.54 -11.48
N LYS A 39 0.82 -15.70 -11.48
CA LYS A 39 1.17 -16.82 -12.35
C LYS A 39 0.46 -16.70 -13.71
N ALA A 40 1.03 -17.32 -14.73
CA ALA A 40 0.36 -17.45 -16.03
C ALA A 40 -0.96 -18.23 -15.86
N GLY A 41 -2.05 -17.73 -16.44
CA GLY A 41 -3.40 -18.30 -16.30
C GLY A 41 -4.11 -18.01 -14.97
N GLU A 42 -3.44 -17.40 -13.97
CA GLU A 42 -4.08 -16.99 -12.72
C GLU A 42 -4.88 -15.69 -12.92
N THR A 43 -6.06 -15.60 -12.29
CA THR A 43 -6.83 -14.35 -12.27
C THR A 43 -6.14 -13.30 -11.40
N THR A 44 -6.31 -12.02 -11.72
CA THR A 44 -5.77 -10.92 -10.91
C THR A 44 -6.28 -10.98 -9.48
N GLU A 45 -7.56 -11.29 -9.28
CA GLU A 45 -8.16 -11.37 -7.95
C GLU A 45 -7.53 -12.47 -7.09
N ALA A 46 -7.32 -13.67 -7.63
CA ALA A 46 -6.68 -14.76 -6.89
C ALA A 46 -5.23 -14.42 -6.54
N ALA A 47 -4.48 -13.88 -7.51
CA ALA A 47 -3.10 -13.48 -7.31
C ALA A 47 -2.96 -12.35 -6.28
N TRP A 48 -3.87 -11.36 -6.32
CA TRP A 48 -3.93 -10.24 -5.40
C TRP A 48 -4.14 -10.71 -3.96
N LYS A 49 -5.18 -11.52 -3.69
CA LYS A 49 -5.48 -11.98 -2.32
C LYS A 49 -4.31 -12.79 -1.76
N ARG A 50 -3.75 -13.70 -2.56
CA ARG A 50 -2.56 -14.49 -2.19
C ARG A 50 -1.34 -13.63 -1.93
N CYS A 51 -1.08 -12.63 -2.78
CA CYS A 51 0.03 -11.71 -2.60
C CYS A 51 -0.12 -10.83 -1.36
N ALA A 52 -1.33 -10.33 -1.10
CA ALA A 52 -1.60 -9.47 0.04
C ALA A 52 -1.39 -10.18 1.39
N ASP A 53 -1.67 -11.49 1.44
CA ASP A 53 -1.44 -12.35 2.61
C ASP A 53 -0.03 -12.95 2.68
N ASP A 54 0.86 -12.66 1.71
CA ASP A 54 2.28 -13.00 1.76
C ASP A 54 3.11 -11.74 2.02
N LEU A 55 3.85 -11.68 3.14
CA LEU A 55 4.52 -10.45 3.56
C LEU A 55 5.54 -9.97 2.52
N ASN A 56 6.27 -10.87 1.87
CA ASN A 56 7.29 -10.50 0.89
C ASN A 56 6.65 -9.95 -0.39
N CYS A 57 5.60 -10.59 -0.88
CA CYS A 57 4.86 -10.12 -2.04
C CYS A 57 4.16 -8.79 -1.77
N ALA A 58 3.50 -8.67 -0.62
CA ALA A 58 2.82 -7.45 -0.21
C ALA A 58 3.82 -6.28 -0.05
N THR A 59 5.00 -6.53 0.53
CA THR A 59 6.08 -5.54 0.66
C THR A 59 6.58 -5.10 -0.72
N THR A 60 6.86 -6.07 -1.60
CA THR A 60 7.27 -5.80 -3.00
C THR A 60 6.23 -4.94 -3.72
N CYS A 61 4.94 -5.23 -3.52
CA CYS A 61 3.86 -4.44 -4.11
C CYS A 61 3.86 -2.99 -3.60
N VAL A 62 4.01 -2.76 -2.29
CA VAL A 62 4.10 -1.40 -1.72
C VAL A 62 5.32 -0.64 -2.27
N GLU A 63 6.47 -1.29 -2.35
CA GLU A 63 7.69 -0.70 -2.92
C GLU A 63 7.55 -0.34 -4.40
N ASN A 64 6.96 -1.24 -5.19
CA ASN A 64 6.70 -0.99 -6.61
C ASN A 64 5.72 0.18 -6.81
N TYR A 65 4.65 0.23 -6.01
CA TYR A 65 3.67 1.31 -6.07
C TYR A 65 4.30 2.66 -5.69
N TYR A 66 5.11 2.68 -4.63
CA TYR A 66 5.92 3.84 -4.26
C TYR A 66 6.85 4.26 -5.40
N ASN A 67 7.61 3.33 -5.99
CA ASN A 67 8.54 3.65 -7.09
C ASN A 67 7.82 4.20 -8.33
N ARG A 68 6.63 3.68 -8.63
CA ARG A 68 5.78 4.15 -9.73
C ARG A 68 5.27 5.58 -9.52
N TYR A 69 4.93 5.95 -8.29
CA TYR A 69 4.19 7.21 -8.02
C TYR A 69 4.95 8.27 -7.20
N LYS A 70 6.11 7.96 -6.62
CA LYS A 70 6.87 8.91 -5.77
C LYS A 70 7.18 10.24 -6.46
N SER A 71 7.39 10.24 -7.77
CA SER A 71 7.65 11.45 -8.56
C SER A 71 6.49 12.45 -8.54
N GLN A 72 5.26 11.98 -8.30
CA GLN A 72 4.09 12.86 -8.16
C GLN A 72 4.14 13.71 -6.87
N CYS A 73 5.06 13.41 -5.96
CA CYS A 73 5.26 14.12 -4.70
C CYS A 73 6.53 14.98 -4.68
N ASN A 74 7.22 15.12 -5.82
CA ASN A 74 8.42 15.94 -5.95
C ASN A 74 8.12 17.41 -5.61
N GLY A 75 9.09 18.08 -4.99
CA GLY A 75 8.96 19.50 -4.60
C GLY A 75 8.16 19.75 -3.32
N LEU A 76 7.62 18.71 -2.67
CA LEU A 76 6.85 18.84 -1.43
C LEU A 76 7.72 18.76 -0.14
N GLY A 77 9.02 18.50 -0.27
CA GLY A 77 9.94 18.43 0.88
C GLY A 77 9.72 17.23 1.82
N MET A 78 9.04 16.17 1.37
CA MET A 78 8.70 15.00 2.18
C MET A 78 9.76 13.90 2.08
N GLY A 79 10.03 13.21 3.18
CA GLY A 79 10.91 12.04 3.21
C GLY A 79 10.27 10.81 2.55
N ALA A 80 11.08 9.80 2.22
CA ALA A 80 10.62 8.60 1.52
C ALA A 80 9.52 7.85 2.28
N CYS A 81 9.63 7.74 3.60
CA CYS A 81 8.64 7.04 4.41
C CYS A 81 7.28 7.79 4.44
N GLN A 82 7.31 9.12 4.50
CA GLN A 82 6.10 9.93 4.42
C GLN A 82 5.42 9.79 3.06
N ILE A 83 6.19 9.88 1.97
CA ILE A 83 5.67 9.73 0.61
C ILE A 83 5.03 8.35 0.47
N MET A 84 5.76 7.27 0.81
CA MET A 84 5.28 5.91 0.74
C MET A 84 3.99 5.71 1.55
N SER A 85 3.94 6.19 2.79
CA SER A 85 2.76 6.06 3.66
C SER A 85 1.54 6.80 3.10
N ARG A 86 1.74 8.01 2.56
CA ARG A 86 0.66 8.83 2.02
C ARG A 86 0.19 8.31 0.66
N ASN A 87 1.10 7.79 -0.16
CA ASN A 87 0.74 7.09 -1.40
C ASN A 87 -0.02 5.80 -1.11
N HIS A 88 0.37 5.06 -0.08
CA HIS A 88 -0.32 3.84 0.35
C HIS A 88 -1.78 4.12 0.71
N ASN A 89 -2.00 5.13 1.56
CA ASN A 89 -3.34 5.45 2.06
C ASN A 89 -4.20 6.25 1.05
N GLY A 90 -3.59 7.10 0.22
CA GLY A 90 -4.31 8.05 -0.63
C GLY A 90 -4.11 7.87 -2.14
N GLY A 91 -3.45 6.80 -2.57
CA GLY A 91 -3.18 6.52 -3.98
C GLY A 91 -2.09 7.40 -4.60
N PRO A 92 -2.05 7.55 -5.94
CA PRO A 92 -0.90 8.14 -6.65
C PRO A 92 -0.54 9.56 -6.20
N ARG A 93 -1.54 10.37 -5.84
CA ARG A 93 -1.38 11.76 -5.36
C ARG A 93 -1.63 11.90 -3.86
N GLY A 94 -1.57 10.83 -3.09
CA GLY A 94 -1.90 10.85 -1.66
C GLY A 94 -1.09 11.86 -0.83
N CYS A 95 0.12 12.19 -1.25
CA CYS A 95 0.97 13.24 -0.66
C CYS A 95 0.44 14.69 -0.82
N HIS A 96 -0.55 14.93 -1.68
CA HIS A 96 -1.23 16.22 -1.81
C HIS A 96 -2.53 16.29 -1.00
N ASN A 97 -3.03 15.16 -0.50
CA ASN A 97 -4.30 15.10 0.19
C ASN A 97 -4.11 15.18 1.71
N ALA A 98 -4.66 16.21 2.36
CA ALA A 98 -4.56 16.38 3.81
C ALA A 98 -5.16 15.20 4.62
N ASN A 99 -6.13 14.46 4.06
CA ASN A 99 -6.75 13.31 4.72
C ASN A 99 -5.74 12.18 5.01
N THR A 100 -4.63 12.11 4.29
CA THR A 100 -3.58 11.11 4.52
C THR A 100 -2.60 11.50 5.62
N LEU A 101 -2.69 12.70 6.21
CA LEU A 101 -1.78 13.15 7.27
C LEU A 101 -1.99 12.38 8.57
N ALA A 102 -3.24 12.17 8.98
CA ALA A 102 -3.57 11.32 10.12
C ALA A 102 -3.08 9.89 9.88
N TYR A 103 -3.08 9.45 8.62
CA TYR A 103 -2.47 8.18 8.27
C TYR A 103 -0.94 8.21 8.48
N TRP A 104 -0.24 9.16 7.90
CA TRP A 104 1.20 9.29 8.07
C TRP A 104 1.64 9.39 9.54
N ASN A 105 0.99 10.23 10.34
CA ASN A 105 1.37 10.44 11.75
C ASN A 105 1.27 9.15 12.57
N GLY A 106 0.28 8.31 12.30
CA GLY A 106 0.17 6.98 12.90
C GLY A 106 1.36 6.09 12.54
N VAL A 107 1.71 5.99 11.25
CA VAL A 107 2.87 5.20 10.78
C VAL A 107 4.17 5.71 11.40
N LYS A 108 4.38 7.04 11.39
CA LYS A 108 5.54 7.72 11.99
C LYS A 108 5.73 7.32 13.45
N SER A 109 4.64 7.33 14.24
CA SER A 109 4.68 6.96 15.66
C SER A 109 4.97 5.47 15.89
N CYS A 110 4.53 4.59 14.99
CA CYS A 110 4.74 3.14 15.12
C CYS A 110 6.14 2.68 14.71
N CYS A 111 6.72 3.28 13.68
CA CYS A 111 7.95 2.79 13.07
C CYS A 111 9.18 3.66 13.37
N GLY A 112 9.00 4.84 13.99
CA GLY A 112 10.08 5.79 14.24
C GLY A 112 10.71 6.38 12.98
N CYS A 113 10.05 6.25 11.82
CA CYS A 113 10.59 6.68 10.55
C CYS A 113 10.45 8.20 10.37
N SER A 114 11.52 8.86 9.92
CA SER A 114 11.55 10.28 9.54
C SER A 114 11.32 10.48 8.04
#